data_AF-A0A1V0GX63-F1
#
_entry.id   AF-A0A1V0GX63-F1
#
_cell.length_a   1.000
_cell.length_b   1.000
_cell.length_c   1.000
_cell.angle_alpha   90.00
_cell.angle_beta   90.00
_cell.angle_gamma   90.00
#
_symmetry.space_group_name_H-M   'P 1'
#
loop_
_entity.id
_entity.type
_entity.pdbx_description
1 polymer ?
#
loop_
_entity_poly.entity_id
_entity_poly.type
_entity_poly.pdbx_seq_one_letter_code
_entity_poly.pdbx_strand_id
1 'polypeptide(L)' 'MKNRHVYFCLGIAAGFLLKAACDNAGRRSETGTPEIRPAGRKLMREPPTDWDKVDEESDESFPASDPPGNY' A
#
# COMPACT_ATOMS: atom_id res chain seq x y z
N MET A 1 -29.74 -24.71 39.19
CA MET A 1 -29.46 -24.56 37.74
C MET A 1 -29.76 -23.15 37.19
N LYS A 2 -29.63 -22.05 37.96
CA LYS A 2 -30.09 -20.72 37.51
C LYS A 2 -29.04 -19.87 36.77
N ASN A 3 -27.76 -20.26 36.79
CA ASN A 3 -26.68 -19.38 36.31
C ASN A 3 -25.98 -19.90 35.04
N ARG A 4 -26.33 -21.10 34.56
CA ARG A 4 -25.68 -21.72 33.40
C ARG A 4 -25.87 -20.89 32.11
N HIS A 5 -27.06 -20.32 31.93
CA HIS A 5 -27.35 -19.45 30.80
C HIS A 5 -26.59 -18.11 30.91
N VAL A 6 -26.41 -17.60 32.14
CA VAL A 6 -25.63 -16.38 32.38
C VAL A 6 -24.16 -16.59 32.02
N TYR A 7 -23.54 -17.70 32.43
CA TYR A 7 -22.16 -18.02 32.04
C TYR A 7 -22.01 -18.26 30.54
N PHE A 8 -23.01 -18.87 29.89
CA PHE A 8 -23.03 -19.04 28.44
C PHE A 8 -23.06 -17.69 27.71
N CYS A 9 -23.95 -16.78 28.11
CA CYS A 9 -24.02 -15.43 27.53
C CYS A 9 -22.73 -14.63 27.80
N LEU A 10 -22.14 -14.77 28.99
CA LEU A 10 -20.91 -14.08 29.37
C LEU A 10 -19.70 -14.60 28.59
N GLY A 11 -19.64 -15.91 28.31
CA GLY A 11 -18.64 -16.50 27.43
C GLY A 11 -18.76 -16.00 25.97
N ILE A 12 -19.98 -15.88 25.45
CA ILE A 12 -20.21 -15.31 24.11
C ILE A 12 -19.75 -13.85 24.07
N ALA A 13 -20.12 -13.04 25.06
CA ALA A 13 -19.72 -11.63 25.12
C ALA A 13 -18.19 -11.48 25.22
N ALA A 14 -17.53 -12.31 26.05
CA ALA A 14 -16.08 -12.32 26.16
C ALA A 14 -15.39 -12.70 24.83
N GLY A 15 -15.95 -13.66 24.09
CA GLY A 15 -15.45 -14.04 22.77
C GLY A 15 -15.52 -12.89 21.74
N PHE A 16 -16.64 -12.18 21.69
CA PHE A 16 -16.79 -11.01 20.81
C PHE A 16 -15.86 -9.86 21.22
N LEU A 17 -15.69 -9.61 22.52
CA LEU A 17 -14.73 -8.61 23.01
C LEU A 17 -13.29 -8.95 22.66
N LEU A 18 -12.89 -10.22 22.82
CA LEU A 18 -11.54 -10.67 22.45
C LEU A 18 -11.30 -10.51 20.96
N LYS A 19 -12.28 -10.91 20.13
CA LYS A 19 -12.19 -10.73 18.67
C LYS A 19 -12.05 -9.26 18.29
N ALA A 20 -12.88 -8.37 18.85
CA ALA A 20 -12.81 -6.94 18.59
C ALA A 20 -11.46 -6.33 19.00
N ALA A 21 -10.90 -6.76 20.13
CA ALA A 21 -9.59 -6.32 20.59
C ALA A 21 -8.46 -6.79 19.65
N CYS A 22 -8.47 -8.06 19.23
CA CYS A 22 -7.52 -8.59 18.25
C CYS A 22 -7.61 -7.89 16.90
N ASP A 23 -8.83 -7.70 16.38
CA ASP A 23 -9.05 -7.02 15.10
C ASP A 23 -8.62 -5.55 15.16
N ASN A 24 -8.79 -4.87 16.30
CA ASN A 24 -8.32 -3.50 16.51
C ASN A 24 -6.79 -3.42 16.61
N ALA A 25 -6.14 -4.38 17.29
CA ALA A 25 -4.69 -4.47 17.40
C ALA A 25 -4.02 -4.80 16.05
N GLY A 26 -4.71 -5.54 15.18
CA GLY A 26 -4.24 -5.92 13.85
C GLY A 26 -4.43 -4.88 12.76
N ARG A 27 -5.09 -3.74 13.03
CA ARG A 27 -5.15 -2.63 12.07
C ARG A 27 -3.77 -1.98 11.98
N ARG A 28 -2.96 -2.48 11.04
CA ARG A 28 -1.87 -1.69 10.49
C ARG A 28 -2.50 -0.40 9.99
N SER A 29 -2.04 0.74 10.50
CA SER A 29 -2.41 2.04 9.93
C SER A 29 -2.27 1.90 8.41
N GLU A 30 -3.36 2.11 7.66
CA GLU A 30 -3.30 2.46 6.25
C GLU A 30 -2.64 3.84 6.18
N THR A 31 -1.36 3.88 6.53
CA THR A 31 -0.45 4.92 6.10
C THR A 31 -0.57 4.85 4.58
N GLY A 32 -1.18 5.89 4.00
CA GLY A 32 -1.69 5.88 2.63
C GLY A 32 -0.68 5.33 1.63
N THR A 33 -1.18 4.93 0.46
CA THR A 33 -0.32 4.57 -0.67
C THR A 33 0.81 5.59 -0.76
N PRO A 34 2.08 5.15 -0.67
CA PRO A 34 3.20 6.08 -0.73
C PRO A 34 3.05 6.89 -2.01
N GLU A 35 3.27 8.20 -1.92
CA GLU A 35 3.27 9.05 -3.11
C GLU A 35 4.34 8.53 -4.07
N ILE A 36 3.90 7.95 -5.19
CA ILE A 36 4.80 7.48 -6.23
C ILE A 36 5.13 8.72 -7.07
N ARG A 37 6.38 9.17 -6.98
CA ARG A 37 6.88 10.26 -7.81
C ARG A 37 6.88 9.81 -9.29
N PRO A 38 6.34 10.61 -10.22
CA PRO A 38 6.43 10.30 -11.65
C PRO A 38 7.90 10.24 -12.13
N ALA A 39 8.15 9.46 -13.18
CA ALA A 39 9.45 9.32 -13.81
C ALA A 39 9.90 10.61 -14.54
N GLY A 40 11.12 10.65 -15.06
CA GLY A 40 11.64 11.78 -15.82
C GLY A 40 12.55 12.76 -15.07
N ARG A 41 13.43 13.41 -15.86
CA ARG A 41 14.52 14.29 -15.38
C ARG A 41 14.04 15.43 -14.48
N LYS A 42 12.90 16.05 -14.81
CA LYS A 42 12.37 17.23 -14.09
C LYS A 42 11.98 16.93 -12.64
N LEU A 43 11.73 15.66 -12.34
CA LEU A 43 11.31 15.20 -11.04
C LEU A 43 12.48 14.57 -10.25
N MET A 44 13.68 14.50 -10.84
CA MET A 44 14.89 14.09 -10.13
C MET A 44 15.35 15.19 -9.17
N ARG A 45 15.77 14.80 -7.97
CA ARG A 45 16.38 15.71 -6.99
C ARG A 45 17.68 16.33 -7.51
N GLU A 46 18.48 15.51 -8.18
CA GLU A 46 19.78 15.85 -8.75
C GLU A 46 19.84 15.28 -10.18
N PRO A 47 19.31 15.99 -11.18
CA PRO A 47 19.30 15.50 -12.55
C PRO A 47 20.71 15.48 -13.15
N PRO A 48 21.03 14.54 -14.06
CA PRO A 48 22.27 14.56 -14.82
C PRO A 48 22.44 15.86 -15.61
N THR A 49 23.68 16.31 -15.80
CA THR A 49 24.01 17.47 -16.63
C THR A 49 23.62 17.23 -18.09
N ASP A 50 24.05 16.08 -18.60
CA ASP A 50 23.73 15.60 -19.94
C ASP A 50 22.58 14.60 -19.82
N TRP A 51 21.46 14.94 -20.45
CA TRP A 51 20.28 14.10 -20.56
C TRP A 51 19.63 14.45 -21.89
N ASP A 52 19.63 13.49 -22.79
CA ASP A 52 19.16 13.68 -24.14
C ASP A 52 17.84 12.94 -24.40
N LYS A 53 17.43 12.92 -25.66
CA LYS A 53 16.16 12.31 -26.06
C LYS A 53 16.18 10.78 -25.92
N VAL A 54 17.34 10.15 -26.11
CA VAL A 54 17.51 8.70 -25.97
C VAL A 54 17.37 8.31 -24.51
N ASP A 55 17.91 9.11 -23.60
CA ASP A 55 17.76 8.89 -22.16
C ASP A 55 16.29 8.97 -21.72
N GLU A 56 15.54 9.99 -22.19
CA GLU A 56 14.11 10.14 -21.88
C GLU A 56 13.28 8.98 -22.44
N GLU A 57 13.51 8.59 -23.69
CA GLU A 57 12.80 7.47 -24.34
C GLU A 57 13.10 6.12 -23.68
N SER A 58 14.30 5.95 -23.13
CA SER A 58 14.66 4.77 -22.34
C SER A 58 13.99 4.75 -20.96
N ASP A 59 13.69 5.91 -20.36
CA ASP A 59 12.98 6.01 -19.07
C ASP A 59 11.48 5.73 -19.26
N GLU A 60 10.90 6.17 -20.39
CA GLU A 60 9.47 6.05 -20.69
C GLU A 60 9.03 4.66 -21.23
N SER A 61 9.96 3.77 -21.57
CA SER A 61 9.64 2.47 -22.21
C SER A 61 9.13 1.38 -21.25
N PHE A 62 8.54 1.73 -20.10
CA PHE A 62 8.04 0.74 -19.11
C PHE A 62 6.50 0.58 -19.13
N PRO A 63 5.97 -0.67 -19.13
CA PRO A 63 6.65 -1.96 -18.97
C PRO A 63 7.48 -2.32 -20.21
N ALA A 64 8.67 -2.91 -20.00
CA ALA A 64 9.82 -3.05 -20.91
C ALA A 64 9.61 -3.73 -22.29
N SER A 65 8.38 -3.80 -22.80
CA SER A 65 7.97 -4.51 -24.01
C SER A 65 7.62 -3.58 -25.17
N ASP A 66 7.23 -2.32 -24.91
CA ASP A 66 6.86 -1.38 -25.96
C ASP A 66 8.09 -0.56 -26.37
N PRO A 67 8.62 -0.73 -27.59
CA PRO A 67 9.69 0.14 -28.08
C PRO A 67 9.20 1.59 -28.14
N PRO A 68 10.08 2.59 -27.93
CA PRO A 68 9.70 3.99 -28.03
C PRO A 68 9.06 4.26 -29.38
N GLY A 69 7.83 4.77 -29.36
CA GLY A 69 6.94 4.96 -30.53
C GLY A 69 7.36 6.13 -31.43
N ASN A 70 8.62 6.17 -31.84
CA ASN A 70 9.27 7.29 -32.53
C ASN A 70 9.25 7.15 -34.07
N TYR A 71 8.25 6.46 -34.62
CA TYR A 71 8.09 6.20 -36.06
C TYR A 71 7.47 7.36 -36.83
#